data_AF-A0A969GLN2-F1
#
_entry.id   AF-A0A969GLN2-F1
#
_cell.length_a   1.000
_cell.length_b   1.000
_cell.length_c   1.000
_cell.angle_alpha   90.00
_cell.angle_beta   90.00
_cell.angle_gamma   90.00
#
_symmetry.space_group_name_H-M   'P 1'
#
loop_
_entity.id
_entity.type
_entity.pdbx_description
1 polymer ?
#
loop_
_entity_poly.entity_id
_entity_poly.type
_entity_poly.pdbx_seq_one_letter_code
_entity_poly.pdbx_strand_id
1 'polypeptide(L)'
;MSRERDVALQLLQNESLVDKVLRMAQESPLGNAVPTNDDKLEFRLDFAEYLVEETDFGTARRAYQDHTKVHDKARLMAKLGIMKHFTDVVSAESKRSVAKSPELAPERRFLGPDLNLQEAGKKFMEERQNVKLNQAYLTPQEMGPFAAALKDLPTVKFLLEEGQSKNDVTPSTAKRADWKDGGSLDANIKEVNDLWKSRKVFNSIFDRKRAQKRLKSRTFRARVGTVDRMMKAIIAPEILTRINKPEIHVHATASQGAESPWGFRAYASGGKQLHVAYDEATNVIAHEVGHIVEKFLPTEVFHDMHLLLSARHLASGGGTARKGATPIFTTFGEGRYAGKYVTGKYTSTAYKSGNAEVFSMAMEFFSSPADALKLIEGDPLHAAIILRGIKPDEYKAVDKLRAFDKFLPHE
;
A
#
# COMPACT_ATOMS: atom_id res chain seq x y z
N MET A 1 6.03 -2.54 15.13
CA MET A 1 6.64 -3.89 15.10
C MET A 1 5.83 -4.77 14.17
N SER A 2 6.45 -5.70 13.45
CA SER A 2 5.69 -6.65 12.60
C SER A 2 5.14 -7.78 13.48
N ARG A 3 3.94 -8.28 13.18
CA ARG A 3 3.31 -9.34 13.98
C ARG A 3 4.15 -10.63 14.00
N GLU A 4 4.81 -10.93 12.90
CA GLU A 4 5.75 -12.06 12.79
C GLU A 4 6.95 -11.89 13.73
N ARG A 5 7.43 -10.67 13.96
CA ARG A 5 8.50 -10.38 14.92
C ARG A 5 8.04 -10.65 16.34
N ASP A 6 6.84 -10.18 16.70
CA ASP A 6 6.29 -10.38 18.05
C ASP A 6 6.05 -11.87 18.33
N VAL A 7 5.53 -12.60 17.33
CA VAL A 7 5.37 -14.07 17.40
C VAL A 7 6.72 -14.77 17.48
N ALA A 8 7.72 -14.35 16.70
CA ALA A 8 9.06 -14.91 16.77
C ALA A 8 9.70 -14.73 18.16
N LEU A 9 9.57 -13.54 18.77
CA LEU A 9 10.06 -13.29 20.14
C LEU A 9 9.35 -14.19 21.16
N GLN A 10 8.03 -14.36 21.06
CA GLN A 10 7.27 -15.27 21.92
C GLN A 10 7.68 -16.73 21.73
N LEU A 11 7.94 -17.16 20.49
CA LEU A 11 8.41 -18.49 20.17
C LEU A 11 9.79 -18.77 20.77
N LEU A 12 10.73 -17.83 20.68
CA LEU A 12 12.05 -17.95 21.29
C LEU A 12 12.01 -18.00 22.83
N GLN A 13 10.94 -17.50 23.44
CA GLN A 13 10.74 -17.60 24.89
C GLN A 13 10.09 -18.93 25.32
N ASN A 14 9.50 -19.68 24.39
CA ASN A 14 8.81 -20.94 24.66
C ASN A 14 9.70 -22.16 24.34
N GLU A 15 10.33 -22.72 25.37
CA GLU A 15 11.22 -23.89 25.27
C GLU A 15 10.63 -25.04 24.45
N SER A 16 9.35 -25.36 24.69
CA SER A 16 8.66 -26.48 24.02
C SER A 16 8.53 -26.29 22.50
N LEU A 17 8.38 -25.04 22.05
CA LEU A 17 8.27 -24.70 20.64
C LEU A 17 9.64 -24.63 19.97
N VAL A 18 10.66 -24.17 20.68
CA VAL A 18 12.05 -24.23 20.20
C VAL A 18 12.52 -25.69 20.07
N ASP A 19 12.16 -26.56 21.02
CA ASP A 19 12.44 -27.99 20.93
C ASP A 19 11.73 -28.66 19.77
N LYS A 20 10.49 -28.23 19.48
CA LYS A 20 9.76 -28.67 18.28
C LYS A 20 10.51 -28.28 17.00
N VAL A 21 10.98 -27.04 16.91
CA VAL A 21 11.78 -26.56 15.76
C VAL A 21 13.07 -27.35 15.61
N LEU A 22 13.77 -27.65 16.71
CA LEU A 22 14.97 -28.48 16.68
C LEU A 22 14.66 -29.88 16.14
N ARG A 23 13.61 -30.55 16.63
CA ARG A 23 13.21 -31.88 16.13
C ARG A 23 12.92 -31.86 14.63
N MET A 24 12.17 -30.87 14.15
CA MET A 24 11.89 -30.70 12.72
C MET A 24 13.19 -30.53 11.91
N ALA A 25 14.17 -29.81 12.44
CA ALA A 25 15.47 -29.60 11.80
C ALA A 25 16.37 -30.84 11.83
N GLN A 26 16.22 -31.72 12.81
CA GLN A 26 16.91 -33.02 12.87
C GLN A 26 16.28 -34.05 11.94
N GLU A 27 14.95 -34.06 11.81
CA GLU A 27 14.19 -34.93 10.90
C GLU A 27 14.38 -34.54 9.43
N SER A 28 14.57 -33.24 9.17
CA SER A 28 14.79 -32.69 7.83
C SER A 28 15.98 -31.72 7.85
N PRO A 29 17.22 -32.24 7.92
CA PRO A 29 18.42 -31.43 7.99
C PRO A 29 18.71 -30.75 6.66
N LEU A 30 19.39 -29.60 6.72
CA LEU A 30 19.85 -28.90 5.54
C LEU A 30 21.20 -29.48 5.10
N GLY A 31 21.20 -30.32 4.06
CA GLY A 31 22.37 -31.10 3.67
C GLY A 31 22.66 -32.22 4.68
N ASN A 32 23.93 -32.43 5.03
CA ASN A 32 24.33 -33.53 5.94
C ASN A 32 24.51 -33.06 7.40
N ALA A 33 24.17 -31.81 7.73
CA ALA A 33 24.37 -31.25 9.06
C ALA A 33 23.14 -31.45 9.94
N VAL A 34 23.25 -32.34 10.92
CA VAL A 34 22.19 -32.59 11.91
C VAL A 34 22.36 -31.61 13.08
N PRO A 35 21.38 -30.73 13.35
CA PRO A 35 21.51 -29.74 14.42
C PRO A 35 21.50 -30.35 15.82
N THR A 36 22.28 -29.76 16.72
CA THR A 36 22.44 -30.17 18.12
C THR A 36 21.71 -29.24 19.10
N ASN A 37 21.69 -29.59 20.39
CA ASN A 37 21.19 -28.70 21.44
C ASN A 37 22.04 -27.42 21.57
N ASP A 38 23.34 -27.49 21.28
CA ASP A 38 24.21 -26.31 21.32
C ASP A 38 23.87 -25.37 20.16
N ASP A 39 23.60 -25.91 18.97
CA ASP A 39 23.13 -25.10 17.82
C ASP A 39 21.78 -24.44 18.11
N LYS A 40 20.88 -25.14 18.84
CA LYS A 40 19.60 -24.59 19.31
C LYS A 40 19.81 -23.41 20.26
N LEU A 41 20.69 -23.56 21.25
CA LEU A 41 20.96 -22.53 22.25
C LEU A 41 21.57 -21.29 21.60
N GLU A 42 22.58 -21.47 20.75
CA GLU A 42 23.20 -20.37 20.01
C GLU A 42 22.21 -19.69 19.08
N PHE A 43 21.45 -20.46 18.28
CA PHE A 43 20.40 -19.89 17.43
C PHE A 43 19.43 -19.01 18.22
N ARG A 44 19.00 -19.47 19.41
CA ARG A 44 18.04 -18.75 20.24
C ARG A 44 18.60 -17.42 20.75
N LEU A 45 19.86 -17.41 21.20
CA LEU A 45 20.52 -16.21 21.71
C LEU A 45 20.85 -15.24 20.58
N ASP A 46 21.55 -15.73 19.55
CA ASP A 46 21.98 -14.95 18.40
C ASP A 46 20.77 -14.33 17.70
N PHE A 47 19.73 -15.11 17.42
CA PHE A 47 18.58 -14.61 16.67
C PHE A 47 17.66 -13.67 17.46
N ALA A 48 17.61 -13.83 18.80
CA ALA A 48 16.87 -12.89 19.65
C ALA A 48 17.48 -11.48 19.57
N GLU A 49 18.81 -11.37 19.50
CA GLU A 49 19.51 -10.09 19.34
C GLU A 49 19.08 -9.37 18.04
N TYR A 50 19.12 -10.08 16.91
CA TYR A 50 18.64 -9.52 15.63
C TYR A 50 17.16 -9.14 15.65
N LEU A 51 16.31 -9.90 16.35
CA LEU A 51 14.89 -9.56 16.49
C LEU A 51 14.68 -8.35 17.41
N VAL A 52 15.60 -8.01 18.30
CA VAL A 52 15.51 -6.78 19.11
C VAL A 52 15.92 -5.57 18.28
N GLU A 53 17.00 -5.70 17.51
CA GLU A 53 17.58 -4.62 16.71
C GLU A 53 16.75 -4.26 15.48
N GLU A 54 16.10 -5.24 14.84
CA GLU A 54 15.44 -5.04 13.55
C GLU A 54 13.94 -4.70 13.65
N THR A 55 13.46 -3.98 12.64
CA THR A 55 12.07 -3.49 12.62
C THR A 55 11.03 -4.55 12.22
N ASP A 56 11.47 -5.59 11.48
CA ASP A 56 10.65 -6.70 11.01
C ASP A 56 11.40 -8.03 10.96
N PHE A 57 10.65 -9.14 11.05
CA PHE A 57 11.16 -10.51 11.05
C PHE A 57 11.98 -10.88 9.80
N GLY A 58 11.59 -10.40 8.62
CA GLY A 58 12.28 -10.72 7.37
C GLY A 58 13.66 -10.05 7.27
N THR A 59 13.79 -8.84 7.81
CA THR A 59 15.07 -8.13 7.92
C THR A 59 15.96 -8.77 8.98
N ALA A 60 15.43 -9.09 10.17
CA ALA A 60 16.14 -9.85 11.21
C ALA A 60 16.69 -11.19 10.68
N ARG A 61 15.87 -11.94 9.93
CA ARG A 61 16.27 -13.20 9.33
C ARG A 61 17.43 -13.04 8.35
N ARG A 62 17.38 -12.01 7.48
CA ARG A 62 18.45 -11.74 6.52
C ARG A 62 19.74 -11.34 7.23
N ALA A 63 19.65 -10.46 8.23
CA ALA A 63 20.80 -10.04 9.03
C ALA A 63 21.47 -11.24 9.73
N TYR A 64 20.67 -12.11 10.36
CA TYR A 64 21.16 -13.35 10.95
C TYR A 64 21.83 -14.26 9.91
N GLN A 65 21.21 -14.49 8.76
CA GLN A 65 21.78 -15.31 7.68
C GLN A 65 23.11 -14.75 7.15
N ASP A 66 23.23 -13.42 7.07
CA ASP A 66 24.46 -12.75 6.64
C ASP A 66 25.56 -12.80 7.69
N HIS A 67 25.21 -12.77 8.97
CA HIS A 67 26.16 -12.82 10.08
C HIS A 67 26.61 -14.25 10.42
N THR A 68 25.76 -15.26 10.23
CA THR A 68 26.08 -16.67 10.52
C THR A 68 27.12 -17.25 9.54
N LYS A 69 27.90 -16.44 8.83
CA LYS A 69 29.03 -16.87 7.99
C LYS A 69 30.20 -17.36 8.86
N VAL A 70 29.98 -18.46 9.57
CA VAL A 70 30.96 -19.16 10.41
C VAL A 70 31.96 -19.90 9.50
N HIS A 71 33.20 -20.06 9.97
CA HIS A 71 34.26 -20.83 9.29
C HIS A 71 33.96 -22.34 9.15
N ASP A 72 32.97 -22.85 9.88
CA ASP A 72 32.50 -24.24 9.83
C ASP A 72 31.18 -24.35 9.04
N LYS A 73 31.28 -24.95 7.86
CA LYS A 73 30.15 -25.18 6.94
C LYS A 73 29.08 -26.08 7.54
N ALA A 74 29.44 -27.08 8.35
CA ALA A 74 28.47 -28.01 8.93
C ALA A 74 27.60 -27.27 9.96
N ARG A 75 28.24 -26.51 10.85
CA ARG A 75 27.56 -25.70 11.86
C ARG A 75 26.66 -24.62 11.25
N LEU A 76 27.12 -23.97 10.20
CA LEU A 76 26.31 -23.02 9.42
C LEU A 76 25.04 -23.68 8.88
N MET A 77 25.17 -24.85 8.26
CA MET A 77 24.03 -25.57 7.69
C MET A 77 23.05 -26.04 8.77
N ALA A 78 23.53 -26.45 9.94
CA ALA A 78 22.69 -26.79 11.09
C ALA A 78 21.85 -25.60 11.57
N LYS A 79 22.48 -24.43 11.79
CA LYS A 79 21.80 -23.19 12.19
C LYS A 79 20.80 -22.70 11.14
N LEU A 80 21.10 -22.83 9.85
CA LEU A 80 20.17 -22.51 8.76
C LEU A 80 18.99 -23.49 8.69
N GLY A 81 19.22 -24.76 9.01
CA GLY A 81 18.16 -25.76 9.16
C GLY A 81 17.17 -25.37 10.26
N ILE A 82 17.66 -24.98 11.44
CA ILE A 82 16.85 -24.46 12.54
C ILE A 82 16.08 -23.21 12.09
N MET A 83 16.75 -22.24 11.45
CA MET A 83 16.12 -21.00 10.96
C MET A 83 14.99 -21.27 9.95
N LYS A 84 15.16 -22.24 9.04
CA LYS A 84 14.14 -22.62 8.07
C LYS A 84 12.86 -23.06 8.79
N HIS A 85 12.97 -24.04 9.69
CA HIS A 85 11.80 -24.57 10.40
C HIS A 85 11.23 -23.57 11.41
N PHE A 86 12.08 -22.73 12.00
CA PHE A 86 11.62 -21.61 12.84
C PHE A 86 10.75 -20.64 12.05
N THR A 87 11.16 -20.28 10.82
CA THR A 87 10.37 -19.45 9.91
C THR A 87 9.00 -20.08 9.62
N ASP A 88 8.97 -21.40 9.39
CA ASP A 88 7.72 -22.13 9.12
C ASP A 88 6.76 -22.05 10.33
N VAL A 89 7.29 -22.22 11.55
CA VAL A 89 6.50 -22.11 12.80
C VAL A 89 6.04 -20.66 13.07
N VAL A 90 6.91 -19.66 12.87
CA VAL A 90 6.55 -18.22 13.00
C VAL A 90 5.40 -17.87 12.06
N SER A 91 5.47 -18.33 10.80
CA SER A 91 4.41 -18.08 9.81
C SER A 91 3.09 -18.72 10.24
N ALA A 92 3.12 -19.97 10.71
CA ALA A 92 1.94 -20.68 11.18
C ALA A 92 1.28 -20.02 12.41
N GLU A 93 2.08 -19.61 13.40
CA GLU A 93 1.54 -18.95 14.60
C GLU A 93 1.09 -17.51 14.34
N SER A 94 1.77 -16.79 13.44
CA SER A 94 1.33 -15.47 13.01
C SER A 94 -0.03 -15.54 12.34
N LYS A 95 -0.24 -16.54 11.49
CA LYS A 95 -1.54 -16.85 10.88
C LYS A 95 -2.63 -17.14 11.93
N ARG A 96 -2.34 -17.96 12.93
CA ARG A 96 -3.28 -18.24 14.04
C ARG A 96 -3.60 -17.00 14.88
N SER A 97 -2.61 -16.16 15.15
CA SER A 97 -2.76 -14.90 15.88
C SER A 97 -3.66 -13.90 15.13
N VAL A 98 -3.50 -13.81 13.80
CA VAL A 98 -4.37 -13.00 12.93
C VAL A 98 -5.83 -13.45 13.03
N ALA A 99 -6.11 -14.76 12.97
CA ALA A 99 -7.48 -15.29 13.07
C ALA A 99 -8.20 -14.90 14.38
N LYS A 100 -7.45 -14.66 15.47
CA LYS A 100 -7.98 -14.27 16.77
C LYS A 100 -8.08 -12.75 16.99
N SER A 101 -7.55 -11.93 16.08
CA SER A 101 -7.42 -10.47 16.26
C SER A 101 -8.79 -9.76 16.21
N PRO A 102 -9.25 -9.08 17.28
CA PRO A 102 -10.52 -8.33 17.34
C PRO A 102 -10.70 -7.27 16.25
N GLU A 103 -9.59 -6.69 15.79
CA GLU A 103 -9.56 -5.56 14.86
C GLU A 103 -9.88 -5.91 13.38
N LEU A 104 -10.22 -7.16 13.04
CA LEU A 104 -10.41 -7.66 11.66
C LEU A 104 -11.89 -7.96 11.27
N ALA A 105 -12.86 -7.18 11.74
CA ALA A 105 -14.24 -7.30 11.27
C ALA A 105 -14.40 -6.49 9.96
N PRO A 106 -14.85 -7.06 8.81
CA PRO A 106 -15.72 -8.23 8.60
C PRO A 106 -15.05 -9.45 7.91
N GLU A 107 -13.74 -9.40 7.66
CA GLU A 107 -13.00 -10.40 6.84
C GLU A 107 -12.82 -11.75 7.55
N ARG A 108 -13.06 -11.80 8.87
CA ARG A 108 -13.04 -13.02 9.70
C ARG A 108 -13.85 -14.19 9.13
N ARG A 109 -14.94 -13.94 8.39
CA ARG A 109 -15.76 -15.02 7.78
C ARG A 109 -15.01 -15.87 6.75
N PHE A 110 -13.94 -15.31 6.18
CA PHE A 110 -13.08 -15.98 5.19
C PHE A 110 -11.80 -16.56 5.79
N LEU A 111 -11.50 -16.20 7.03
CA LEU A 111 -10.31 -16.62 7.75
C LEU A 111 -10.69 -17.75 8.72
N GLY A 112 -10.78 -18.97 8.20
CA GLY A 112 -10.97 -20.17 9.01
C GLY A 112 -9.81 -20.41 10.00
N PRO A 113 -9.94 -21.37 10.93
CA PRO A 113 -8.87 -21.74 11.88
C PRO A 113 -7.56 -22.14 11.19
N ASP A 114 -7.63 -22.60 9.95
CA ASP A 114 -6.51 -22.81 9.04
C ASP A 114 -6.43 -21.64 8.06
N LEU A 115 -5.63 -20.62 8.38
CA LEU A 115 -5.50 -19.39 7.58
C LEU A 115 -4.71 -19.65 6.30
N ASN A 116 -5.36 -20.27 5.31
CA ASN A 116 -4.85 -20.34 3.95
C ASN A 116 -5.38 -19.14 3.16
N LEU A 117 -4.55 -18.10 2.99
CA LEU A 117 -4.90 -16.90 2.23
C LEU A 117 -5.36 -17.22 0.79
N GLN A 118 -4.86 -18.30 0.21
CA GLN A 118 -5.27 -18.75 -1.11
C GLN A 118 -6.68 -19.35 -1.10
N GLU A 119 -7.05 -20.10 -0.06
CA GLU A 119 -8.41 -20.62 0.13
C GLU A 119 -9.38 -19.52 0.56
N ALA A 120 -8.97 -18.60 1.43
CA ALA A 120 -9.77 -17.43 1.81
C ALA A 120 -10.07 -16.55 0.59
N GLY A 121 -9.06 -16.30 -0.25
CA GLY A 121 -9.23 -15.61 -1.53
C GLY A 121 -10.11 -16.40 -2.50
N LYS A 122 -9.91 -17.71 -2.61
CA LYS A 122 -10.76 -18.59 -3.45
C LYS A 122 -12.22 -18.57 -2.98
N LYS A 123 -12.48 -18.74 -1.69
CA LYS A 123 -13.81 -18.70 -1.08
C LYS A 123 -14.47 -17.34 -1.24
N PHE A 124 -13.72 -16.26 -1.05
CA PHE A 124 -14.20 -14.90 -1.33
C PHE A 124 -14.61 -14.76 -2.80
N MET A 125 -13.77 -15.23 -3.73
CA MET A 125 -14.09 -15.20 -5.16
C MET A 125 -15.28 -16.11 -5.50
N GLU A 126 -15.41 -17.28 -4.86
CA GLU A 126 -16.52 -18.22 -5.00
C GLU A 126 -17.84 -17.62 -4.53
N GLU A 127 -17.90 -17.04 -3.33
CA GLU A 127 -19.08 -16.35 -2.81
C GLU A 127 -19.47 -15.14 -3.68
N ARG A 128 -18.50 -14.53 -4.37
CA ARG A 128 -18.72 -13.37 -5.24
C ARG A 128 -18.74 -13.71 -6.74
N GLN A 129 -18.85 -14.99 -7.13
CA GLN A 129 -18.94 -15.39 -8.55
C GLN A 129 -20.12 -14.76 -9.30
N ASN A 130 -21.16 -14.38 -8.58
CA ASN A 130 -22.35 -13.74 -9.14
C ASN A 130 -22.20 -12.21 -9.30
N VAL A 131 -21.13 -11.63 -8.75
CA VAL A 131 -20.82 -10.21 -8.89
C VAL A 131 -20.15 -9.98 -10.24
N LYS A 132 -20.79 -9.16 -11.08
CA LYS A 132 -20.30 -8.84 -12.42
C LYS A 132 -20.37 -7.35 -12.66
N LEU A 133 -19.41 -6.86 -13.43
CA LEU A 133 -19.49 -5.53 -14.01
C LEU A 133 -20.20 -5.64 -15.37
N ASN A 134 -21.40 -5.05 -15.48
CA ASN A 134 -22.23 -5.16 -16.68
C ASN A 134 -21.61 -4.45 -17.89
N GLN A 135 -20.76 -3.44 -17.68
CA GLN A 135 -20.08 -2.72 -18.75
C GLN A 135 -18.70 -2.18 -18.34
N ALA A 136 -17.74 -2.32 -19.25
CA ALA A 136 -16.35 -1.84 -19.06
C ALA A 136 -16.24 -0.30 -19.17
N TYR A 137 -17.10 0.28 -20.00
CA TYR A 137 -17.20 1.70 -20.28
C TYR A 137 -18.67 2.09 -20.37
N LEU A 138 -19.00 3.28 -19.89
CA LEU A 138 -20.31 3.88 -20.07
C LEU A 138 -20.45 4.42 -21.49
N THR A 139 -21.66 4.42 -22.03
CA THR A 139 -21.95 5.15 -23.27
C THR A 139 -21.90 6.67 -23.05
N PRO A 140 -21.66 7.49 -24.09
CA PRO A 140 -21.69 8.95 -23.95
C PRO A 140 -22.98 9.49 -23.33
N GLN A 141 -24.12 8.83 -23.61
CA GLN A 141 -25.44 9.19 -23.09
C GLN A 141 -25.58 8.91 -21.59
N GLU A 142 -24.86 7.90 -21.06
CA GLU A 142 -24.88 7.53 -19.65
C GLU A 142 -23.86 8.33 -18.83
N MET A 143 -22.73 8.71 -19.44
CA MET A 143 -21.64 9.43 -18.76
C MET A 143 -22.09 10.75 -18.13
N GLY A 144 -22.78 11.59 -18.90
CA GLY A 144 -23.21 12.92 -18.43
C GLY A 144 -24.13 12.86 -17.21
N PRO A 145 -25.26 12.12 -17.26
CA PRO A 145 -26.14 11.94 -16.13
C PRO A 145 -25.46 11.32 -14.90
N PHE A 146 -24.55 10.35 -15.10
CA PHE A 146 -23.85 9.72 -13.97
C PHE A 146 -22.87 10.70 -13.31
N ALA A 147 -22.05 11.40 -14.10
CA ALA A 147 -21.15 12.43 -13.60
C ALA A 147 -21.92 13.53 -12.85
N ALA A 148 -23.09 13.95 -13.36
CA ALA A 148 -23.94 14.91 -12.69
C ALA A 148 -24.45 14.39 -11.33
N ALA A 149 -24.87 13.12 -11.26
CA ALA A 149 -25.29 12.51 -10.00
C ALA A 149 -24.13 12.37 -8.99
N LEU A 150 -22.91 12.07 -9.45
CA LEU A 150 -21.72 12.03 -8.57
C LEU A 150 -21.39 13.41 -7.99
N LYS A 151 -21.60 14.49 -8.76
CA LYS A 151 -21.39 15.87 -8.27
C LYS A 151 -22.35 16.29 -7.15
N ASP A 152 -23.43 15.54 -6.93
CA ASP A 152 -24.33 15.79 -5.79
C ASP A 152 -23.80 15.27 -4.45
N LEU A 153 -22.76 14.42 -4.47
CA LEU A 153 -22.09 13.94 -3.26
C LEU A 153 -21.41 15.09 -2.50
N PRO A 154 -21.68 15.29 -1.20
CA PRO A 154 -20.96 16.26 -0.36
C PRO A 154 -19.43 16.24 -0.51
N THR A 155 -18.81 15.07 -0.53
CA THR A 155 -17.37 14.87 -0.74
C THR A 155 -16.93 15.36 -2.11
N VAL A 156 -17.73 15.15 -3.17
CA VAL A 156 -17.43 15.67 -4.50
C VAL A 156 -17.58 17.18 -4.57
N LYS A 157 -18.61 17.75 -3.93
CA LYS A 157 -18.76 19.21 -3.81
C LYS A 157 -17.56 19.81 -3.09
N PHE A 158 -17.11 19.20 -1.99
CA PHE A 158 -15.87 19.61 -1.31
C PHE A 158 -14.66 19.58 -2.26
N LEU A 159 -14.48 18.50 -3.04
CA LEU A 159 -13.39 18.38 -4.00
C LEU A 159 -13.43 19.45 -5.12
N LEU A 160 -14.62 19.89 -5.52
CA LEU A 160 -14.82 20.83 -6.62
C LEU A 160 -14.90 22.30 -6.19
N GLU A 161 -15.45 22.60 -5.01
CA GLU A 161 -15.84 23.95 -4.57
C GLU A 161 -14.94 24.51 -3.46
N GLU A 162 -14.58 23.72 -2.44
CA GLU A 162 -14.08 24.25 -1.15
C GLU A 162 -12.71 23.69 -0.71
N GLY A 163 -12.31 22.51 -1.18
CA GLY A 163 -11.29 21.67 -0.55
C GLY A 163 -9.82 22.09 -0.67
N GLN A 164 -9.54 23.27 -1.23
CA GLN A 164 -8.18 23.83 -1.30
C GLN A 164 -8.05 25.27 -0.83
N SER A 165 -9.16 25.90 -0.39
CA SER A 165 -9.07 27.17 0.31
C SER A 165 -8.19 26.98 1.55
N LYS A 166 -7.17 27.85 1.72
CA LYS A 166 -6.26 27.80 2.88
C LYS A 166 -6.97 27.99 4.23
N ASN A 167 -8.26 28.31 4.21
CA ASN A 167 -9.06 28.61 5.39
C ASN A 167 -10.06 27.47 5.64
N ASP A 168 -9.55 26.42 6.30
CA ASP A 168 -10.14 25.58 7.36
C ASP A 168 -11.68 25.42 7.54
N VAL A 169 -12.51 25.46 6.51
CA VAL A 169 -13.93 25.11 6.66
C VAL A 169 -14.10 23.62 6.35
N THR A 170 -13.88 22.80 7.38
CA THR A 170 -14.48 21.45 7.39
C THR A 170 -15.97 21.64 7.68
N PRO A 171 -16.92 21.02 6.95
CA PRO A 171 -18.34 21.15 7.23
C PRO A 171 -18.62 20.78 8.70
N SER A 172 -19.24 21.70 9.45
CA SER A 172 -19.37 21.65 10.92
C SER A 172 -20.15 20.46 11.48
N THR A 173 -20.80 19.67 10.62
CA THR A 173 -21.68 18.57 10.98
C THR A 173 -21.09 17.18 10.75
N ALA A 174 -19.95 17.05 10.07
CA ALA A 174 -19.30 15.76 9.86
C ALA A 174 -18.31 15.47 10.99
N LYS A 175 -18.40 14.27 11.60
CA LYS A 175 -17.37 13.79 12.53
C LYS A 175 -16.03 13.83 11.81
N ARG A 176 -15.11 14.70 12.26
CA ARG A 176 -13.83 14.92 11.59
C ARG A 176 -13.07 13.60 11.54
N ALA A 177 -12.75 13.11 10.34
CA ALA A 177 -11.88 11.95 10.22
C ALA A 177 -10.47 12.36 10.69
N ASP A 178 -9.85 11.50 11.49
CA ASP A 178 -8.45 11.66 11.87
C ASP A 178 -7.73 10.33 11.75
N TRP A 179 -6.40 10.40 11.65
CA TRP A 179 -5.55 9.22 11.68
C TRP A 179 -5.72 8.48 13.01
N LYS A 180 -5.44 7.17 13.04
CA LYS A 180 -5.51 6.32 14.24
C LYS A 180 -4.79 6.94 15.44
N ASP A 181 -3.63 7.53 15.20
CA ASP A 181 -2.76 8.16 16.20
C ASP A 181 -2.83 9.70 16.19
N GLY A 182 -3.82 10.26 15.49
CA GLY A 182 -4.10 11.69 15.39
C GLY A 182 -2.98 12.54 14.80
N GLY A 183 -3.21 13.86 14.76
CA GLY A 183 -2.24 14.85 14.28
C GLY A 183 -2.23 14.97 12.75
N SER A 184 -1.21 15.61 12.17
CA SER A 184 -1.14 15.88 10.73
C SER A 184 0.06 15.21 10.07
N LEU A 185 -0.05 14.91 8.77
CA LEU A 185 1.05 14.33 7.99
C LEU A 185 2.33 15.16 8.04
N ASP A 186 2.23 16.50 8.02
CA ASP A 186 3.38 17.40 8.00
C ASP A 186 4.13 17.47 9.34
N ALA A 187 3.53 16.97 10.43
CA ALA A 187 4.18 16.78 11.71
C ALA A 187 5.12 15.56 11.73
N ASN A 188 4.95 14.60 10.80
CA ASN A 188 5.72 13.35 10.75
C ASN A 188 6.71 13.29 9.57
N ILE A 189 7.26 14.44 9.19
CA ILE A 189 8.28 14.56 8.13
C ILE A 189 9.68 14.28 8.72
N LYS A 190 10.39 13.31 8.14
CA LYS A 190 11.80 13.02 8.41
C LYS A 190 12.65 13.31 7.18
N GLU A 191 13.73 14.05 7.37
CA GLU A 191 14.69 14.34 6.32
C GLU A 191 15.63 13.15 6.12
N VAL A 192 15.73 12.62 4.90
CA VAL A 192 16.70 11.58 4.56
C VAL A 192 17.94 12.26 3.98
N ASN A 193 19.07 12.12 4.69
CA ASN A 193 20.35 12.65 4.22
C ASN A 193 21.00 11.66 3.25
N ASP A 194 20.55 11.64 2.00
CA ASP A 194 21.08 10.82 0.90
C ASP A 194 22.07 11.57 -0.02
N LEU A 195 22.42 12.81 0.34
CA LEU A 195 23.37 13.68 -0.38
C LEU A 195 24.76 13.05 -0.62
N TRP A 196 25.12 12.03 0.16
CA TRP A 196 26.38 11.30 0.01
C TRP A 196 26.35 10.23 -1.08
N LYS A 197 25.17 9.66 -1.39
CA LYS A 197 25.00 8.69 -2.48
C LYS A 197 25.02 9.36 -3.85
N SER A 198 24.65 10.64 -3.91
CA SER A 198 24.64 11.45 -5.14
C SER A 198 25.97 12.17 -5.40
N ARG A 199 27.13 11.52 -5.19
CA ARG A 199 28.47 12.09 -5.48
C ARG A 199 28.61 12.63 -6.91
N LYS A 200 27.74 12.22 -7.85
CA LYS A 200 27.68 12.71 -9.23
C LYS A 200 26.80 13.96 -9.46
N VAL A 201 25.95 14.35 -8.50
CA VAL A 201 24.92 15.41 -8.70
C VAL A 201 25.21 16.68 -7.89
N PHE A 202 25.89 16.56 -6.75
CA PHE A 202 26.21 17.71 -5.91
C PHE A 202 27.73 17.91 -5.79
N ASN A 203 28.26 18.79 -6.64
CA ASN A 203 29.69 19.10 -6.71
C ASN A 203 30.13 20.15 -5.66
N SER A 204 29.21 20.77 -4.91
CA SER A 204 29.56 21.85 -3.98
C SER A 204 28.87 21.77 -2.62
N ILE A 205 29.52 22.33 -1.60
CA ILE A 205 28.95 22.58 -0.26
C ILE A 205 27.70 23.47 -0.34
N PHE A 206 27.63 24.37 -1.32
CA PHE A 206 26.49 25.26 -1.54
C PHE A 206 25.23 24.49 -1.96
N ASP A 207 25.37 23.45 -2.78
CA ASP A 207 24.22 22.66 -3.20
C ASP A 207 23.62 21.84 -2.05
N ARG A 208 24.48 21.32 -1.15
CA ARG A 208 24.03 20.65 0.08
C ARG A 208 23.25 21.61 0.99
N LYS A 209 23.76 22.84 1.19
CA LYS A 209 23.05 23.88 1.96
C LYS A 209 21.73 24.28 1.30
N ARG A 210 21.69 24.36 -0.04
CA ARG A 210 20.47 24.68 -0.80
C ARG A 210 19.44 23.58 -0.69
N ALA A 211 19.84 22.31 -0.79
CA ALA A 211 18.98 21.16 -0.59
C ALA A 211 18.43 21.10 0.84
N GLN A 212 19.26 21.30 1.87
CA GLN A 212 18.81 21.40 3.26
C GLN A 212 17.82 22.54 3.49
N LYS A 213 18.03 23.72 2.88
CA LYS A 213 17.08 24.83 2.96
C LYS A 213 15.74 24.50 2.27
N ARG A 214 15.78 23.73 1.18
CA ARG A 214 14.58 23.29 0.44
C ARG A 214 13.79 22.23 1.18
N LEU A 215 14.46 21.29 1.85
CA LEU A 215 13.84 20.30 2.75
C LEU A 215 13.04 20.97 3.87
N LYS A 216 13.57 22.08 4.41
CA LYS A 216 12.90 22.90 5.44
C LYS A 216 11.93 23.94 4.87
N SER A 217 11.64 23.90 3.57
CA SER A 217 10.77 24.92 2.97
C SER A 217 9.34 24.80 3.50
N ARG A 218 8.75 25.94 3.86
CA ARG A 218 7.31 26.02 4.19
C ARG A 218 6.43 25.50 3.06
N THR A 219 6.91 25.59 1.81
CA THR A 219 6.18 25.15 0.63
C THR A 219 5.97 23.63 0.59
N PHE A 220 6.99 22.81 0.87
CA PHE A 220 6.81 21.35 0.89
C PHE A 220 5.85 20.93 2.01
N ARG A 221 6.06 21.45 3.23
CA ARG A 221 5.15 21.18 4.36
C ARG A 221 3.71 21.60 4.06
N ALA A 222 3.51 22.73 3.38
CA ALA A 222 2.19 23.16 2.96
C ALA A 222 1.54 22.18 1.95
N ARG A 223 2.31 21.61 1.01
CA ARG A 223 1.80 20.57 0.09
C ARG A 223 1.37 19.33 0.86
N VAL A 224 2.21 18.84 1.77
CA VAL A 224 1.87 17.70 2.65
C VAL A 224 0.63 17.99 3.49
N GLY A 225 0.54 19.18 4.08
CA GLY A 225 -0.63 19.60 4.87
C GLY A 225 -1.91 19.72 4.03
N THR A 226 -1.80 20.09 2.75
CA THR A 226 -2.95 20.04 1.82
C THR A 226 -3.41 18.62 1.58
N VAL A 227 -2.49 17.67 1.36
CA VAL A 227 -2.84 16.24 1.22
C VAL A 227 -3.49 15.71 2.50
N ASP A 228 -2.97 16.04 3.69
CA ASP A 228 -3.56 15.64 4.98
C ASP A 228 -5.02 16.10 5.11
N ARG A 229 -5.28 17.39 4.88
CA ARG A 229 -6.65 17.94 4.95
C ARG A 229 -7.58 17.29 3.94
N MET A 230 -7.12 17.11 2.71
CA MET A 230 -7.89 16.44 1.66
C MET A 230 -8.25 15.02 2.09
N MET A 231 -7.28 14.21 2.52
CA MET A 231 -7.50 12.81 2.93
C MET A 231 -8.49 12.73 4.11
N LYS A 232 -8.36 13.60 5.10
CA LYS A 232 -9.31 13.69 6.24
C LYS A 232 -10.72 14.12 5.83
N ALA A 233 -10.85 14.92 4.78
CA ALA A 233 -12.16 15.33 4.29
C ALA A 233 -12.84 14.20 3.51
N ILE A 234 -12.11 13.55 2.60
CA ILE A 234 -12.69 12.62 1.61
C ILE A 234 -12.72 11.16 2.06
N ILE A 235 -11.97 10.78 3.10
CA ILE A 235 -12.00 9.42 3.64
C ILE A 235 -12.98 9.36 4.83
N ALA A 236 -13.76 8.29 4.91
CA ALA A 236 -14.66 8.10 6.04
C ALA A 236 -13.88 7.89 7.35
N PRO A 237 -14.35 8.46 8.48
CA PRO A 237 -13.66 8.35 9.77
C PRO A 237 -13.33 6.92 10.19
N GLU A 238 -14.23 5.97 9.96
CA GLU A 238 -14.07 4.55 10.29
C GLU A 238 -12.95 3.86 9.50
N ILE A 239 -12.61 4.36 8.30
CA ILE A 239 -11.45 3.89 7.54
C ILE A 239 -10.20 4.55 8.10
N LEU A 240 -10.18 5.87 8.21
CA LEU A 240 -8.98 6.64 8.56
C LEU A 240 -8.47 6.33 9.97
N THR A 241 -9.37 6.07 10.92
CA THR A 241 -9.05 5.68 12.31
C THR A 241 -8.38 4.32 12.43
N ARG A 242 -8.31 3.53 11.36
CA ARG A 242 -7.55 2.27 11.31
C ARG A 242 -6.10 2.47 10.86
N ILE A 243 -5.77 3.65 10.35
CA ILE A 243 -4.51 3.96 9.68
C ILE A 243 -3.66 4.86 10.59
N ASN A 244 -2.49 4.39 11.01
CA ASN A 244 -1.51 5.28 11.64
C ASN A 244 -1.02 6.30 10.61
N LYS A 245 -0.81 7.56 11.01
CA LYS A 245 -0.27 8.56 10.09
C LYS A 245 1.08 8.07 9.53
N PRO A 246 1.29 8.11 8.21
CA PRO A 246 2.55 7.71 7.62
C PRO A 246 3.70 8.63 8.00
N GLU A 247 4.90 8.07 8.02
CA GLU A 247 6.15 8.81 8.15
C GLU A 247 6.63 9.25 6.76
N ILE A 248 6.86 10.55 6.59
CA ILE A 248 7.23 11.13 5.30
C ILE A 248 8.74 11.34 5.27
N HIS A 249 9.43 10.46 4.56
CA HIS A 249 10.85 10.52 4.27
C HIS A 249 11.10 11.42 3.06
N VAL A 250 11.67 12.60 3.30
CA VAL A 250 11.94 13.57 2.25
C VAL A 250 13.40 13.49 1.84
N HIS A 251 13.61 13.16 0.57
CA HIS A 251 14.92 13.03 -0.05
C HIS A 251 15.41 14.39 -0.55
N ALA A 252 16.72 14.63 -0.42
CA ALA A 252 17.35 15.90 -0.81
C ALA A 252 17.51 16.04 -2.33
N THR A 253 17.32 14.94 -3.06
CA THR A 253 17.37 14.87 -4.53
C THR A 253 16.07 15.39 -5.14
N ALA A 254 16.15 16.00 -6.31
CA ALA A 254 14.97 16.45 -7.05
C ALA A 254 14.14 15.27 -7.57
N SER A 255 12.86 15.51 -7.80
CA SER A 255 11.89 14.54 -8.33
C SER A 255 12.36 13.99 -9.68
N GLN A 256 12.07 12.73 -9.96
CA GLN A 256 12.42 12.11 -11.24
C GLN A 256 11.55 12.70 -12.37
N GLY A 257 12.18 13.18 -13.43
CA GLY A 257 11.47 13.78 -14.57
C GLY A 257 12.37 13.96 -15.79
N ALA A 258 11.86 14.60 -16.85
CA ALA A 258 12.64 14.85 -18.07
C ALA A 258 13.92 15.68 -17.79
N GLU A 259 13.80 16.67 -16.89
CA GLU A 259 14.91 17.54 -16.46
C GLU A 259 15.81 16.90 -15.41
N SER A 260 15.32 15.84 -14.74
CA SER A 260 16.02 15.12 -13.67
C SER A 260 15.80 13.62 -13.83
N PRO A 261 16.36 12.99 -14.89
CA PRO A 261 16.08 11.58 -15.21
C PRO A 261 16.62 10.62 -14.13
N TRP A 262 17.62 11.06 -13.38
CA TRP A 262 18.22 10.35 -12.23
C TRP A 262 17.68 10.85 -10.89
N GLY A 263 16.59 11.63 -10.91
CA GLY A 263 15.92 12.12 -9.72
C GLY A 263 15.33 11.00 -8.87
N PHE A 264 14.85 11.36 -7.70
CA PHE A 264 14.19 10.43 -6.80
C PHE A 264 12.77 10.12 -7.31
N ARG A 265 12.43 8.84 -7.41
CA ARG A 265 11.07 8.39 -7.72
C ARG A 265 10.33 8.19 -6.40
N ALA A 266 9.21 8.87 -6.23
CA ALA A 266 8.35 8.68 -5.08
C ALA A 266 7.87 7.22 -4.97
N TYR A 267 7.70 6.74 -3.74
CA TYR A 267 7.06 5.44 -3.47
C TYR A 267 6.56 5.35 -2.03
N ALA A 268 5.49 4.59 -1.82
CA ALA A 268 5.06 4.12 -0.51
C ALA A 268 5.72 2.78 -0.13
N SER A 269 6.22 2.68 1.11
CA SER A 269 6.86 1.47 1.66
C SER A 269 6.12 0.94 2.88
N GLY A 270 5.91 -0.38 2.91
CA GLY A 270 5.41 -1.11 4.09
C GLY A 270 4.05 -0.65 4.62
N GLY A 271 3.32 0.22 3.90
CA GLY A 271 2.07 0.84 4.37
C GLY A 271 2.26 1.82 5.53
N LYS A 272 3.49 2.28 5.78
CA LYS A 272 3.82 3.15 6.92
C LYS A 272 4.71 4.33 6.54
N GLN A 273 5.47 4.19 5.47
CA GLN A 273 6.45 5.17 5.06
C GLN A 273 6.10 5.67 3.66
N LEU A 274 6.24 6.98 3.49
CA LEU A 274 6.16 7.66 2.23
C LEU A 274 7.54 8.21 1.91
N HIS A 275 8.13 7.83 0.79
CA HIS A 275 9.38 8.41 0.31
C HIS A 275 9.10 9.33 -0.86
N VAL A 276 9.54 10.59 -0.76
CA VAL A 276 9.31 11.61 -1.79
C VAL A 276 10.53 12.52 -1.94
N ALA A 277 10.68 13.13 -3.11
CA ALA A 277 11.63 14.22 -3.30
C ALA A 277 11.15 15.50 -2.60
N TYR A 278 12.07 16.44 -2.33
CA TYR A 278 11.71 17.72 -1.69
C TYR A 278 10.82 18.63 -2.56
N ASP A 279 10.89 18.49 -3.89
CA ASP A 279 10.11 19.24 -4.88
C ASP A 279 8.93 18.46 -5.43
N GLU A 280 8.61 17.32 -4.83
CA GLU A 280 7.48 16.48 -5.24
C GLU A 280 6.17 17.28 -5.23
N ALA A 281 5.38 17.10 -6.28
CA ALA A 281 4.13 17.80 -6.47
C ALA A 281 3.03 17.25 -5.54
N THR A 282 2.04 18.08 -5.19
CA THR A 282 0.95 17.71 -4.27
C THR A 282 0.20 16.47 -4.74
N ASN A 283 -0.03 16.34 -6.04
CA ASN A 283 -0.74 15.21 -6.64
C ASN A 283 0.03 13.91 -6.49
N VAL A 284 1.35 13.92 -6.67
CA VAL A 284 2.19 12.73 -6.44
C VAL A 284 2.23 12.37 -4.96
N ILE A 285 2.30 13.33 -4.05
CA ILE A 285 2.19 13.05 -2.60
C ILE A 285 0.82 12.40 -2.29
N ALA A 286 -0.27 12.90 -2.88
CA ALA A 286 -1.60 12.32 -2.71
C ALA A 286 -1.71 10.89 -3.27
N HIS A 287 -1.10 10.64 -4.44
CA HIS A 287 -0.98 9.32 -5.05
C HIS A 287 -0.39 8.32 -4.05
N GLU A 288 0.79 8.63 -3.52
CA GLU A 288 1.51 7.70 -2.66
C GLU A 288 0.87 7.52 -1.28
N VAL A 289 0.22 8.57 -0.74
CA VAL A 289 -0.64 8.41 0.44
C VAL A 289 -1.84 7.50 0.13
N GLY A 290 -2.36 7.56 -1.10
CA GLY A 290 -3.36 6.63 -1.61
C GLY A 290 -2.95 5.17 -1.47
N HIS A 291 -1.68 4.83 -1.75
CA HIS A 291 -1.15 3.47 -1.54
C HIS A 291 -1.10 3.02 -0.08
N ILE A 292 -1.09 3.95 0.86
CA ILE A 292 -1.19 3.61 2.29
C ILE A 292 -2.65 3.39 2.65
N VAL A 293 -3.54 4.27 2.18
CA VAL A 293 -4.99 4.21 2.44
C VAL A 293 -5.62 2.96 1.86
N GLU A 294 -5.26 2.57 0.63
CA GLU A 294 -5.85 1.43 -0.07
C GLU A 294 -5.82 0.16 0.79
N LYS A 295 -4.76 -0.05 1.57
CA LYS A 295 -4.52 -1.27 2.38
C LYS A 295 -5.54 -1.47 3.49
N PHE A 296 -6.34 -0.45 3.78
CA PHE A 296 -7.36 -0.45 4.82
C PHE A 296 -8.77 -0.38 4.25
N LEU A 297 -8.92 -0.30 2.92
CA LEU A 297 -10.21 -0.38 2.27
C LEU A 297 -10.78 -1.80 2.41
N PRO A 298 -12.12 -1.94 2.41
CA PRO A 298 -12.75 -3.25 2.33
C PRO A 298 -12.25 -4.04 1.12
N THR A 299 -12.05 -5.34 1.29
CA THR A 299 -11.67 -6.26 0.20
C THR A 299 -12.64 -6.17 -0.99
N GLU A 300 -13.88 -5.78 -0.75
CA GLU A 300 -14.90 -5.54 -1.75
C GLU A 300 -14.47 -4.52 -2.81
N VAL A 301 -13.91 -3.39 -2.36
CA VAL A 301 -13.45 -2.29 -3.24
C VAL A 301 -12.30 -2.76 -4.14
N PHE A 302 -11.39 -3.58 -3.61
CA PHE A 302 -10.27 -4.13 -4.39
C PHE A 302 -10.74 -5.00 -5.55
N HIS A 303 -11.72 -5.85 -5.30
CA HIS A 303 -12.29 -6.70 -6.33
C HIS A 303 -13.09 -5.90 -7.34
N ASP A 304 -13.81 -4.84 -6.94
CA ASP A 304 -14.54 -3.99 -7.87
C ASP A 304 -13.57 -3.26 -8.83
N MET A 305 -12.46 -2.74 -8.31
CA MET A 305 -11.37 -2.20 -9.13
C MET A 305 -10.78 -3.27 -10.06
N HIS A 306 -10.63 -4.51 -9.57
CA HIS A 306 -10.14 -5.63 -10.39
C HIS A 306 -11.10 -6.00 -11.51
N LEU A 307 -12.40 -6.03 -11.25
CA LEU A 307 -13.44 -6.27 -12.24
C LEU A 307 -13.44 -5.17 -13.30
N LEU A 308 -13.31 -3.90 -12.88
CA LEU A 308 -13.18 -2.76 -13.79
C LEU A 308 -11.99 -2.92 -14.75
N LEU A 309 -10.79 -3.16 -14.20
CA LEU A 309 -9.59 -3.36 -14.99
C LEU A 309 -9.71 -4.54 -15.95
N SER A 310 -10.24 -5.66 -15.47
CA SER A 310 -10.42 -6.88 -16.26
C SER A 310 -11.41 -6.68 -17.40
N ALA A 311 -12.56 -6.04 -17.14
CA ALA A 311 -13.56 -5.74 -18.16
C ALA A 311 -13.00 -4.80 -19.24
N ARG A 312 -12.25 -3.77 -18.85
CA ARG A 312 -11.61 -2.83 -19.79
C ARG A 312 -10.55 -3.47 -20.65
N HIS A 313 -9.79 -4.38 -20.07
CA HIS A 313 -8.80 -5.15 -20.80
C HIS A 313 -9.42 -6.05 -21.85
N LEU A 314 -10.46 -6.80 -21.47
CA LEU A 314 -11.24 -7.62 -22.40
C LEU A 314 -11.83 -6.76 -23.53
N ALA A 315 -12.46 -5.63 -23.19
CA ALA A 315 -13.02 -4.70 -24.17
C ALA A 315 -11.97 -4.10 -25.13
N SER A 316 -10.70 -4.05 -24.71
CA SER A 316 -9.57 -3.55 -25.52
C SER A 316 -8.89 -4.64 -26.35
N GLY A 317 -9.56 -5.79 -26.54
CA GLY A 317 -9.07 -6.94 -27.30
C GLY A 317 -8.43 -8.05 -26.45
N GLY A 318 -8.37 -7.89 -25.13
CA GLY A 318 -7.85 -8.89 -24.20
C GLY A 318 -6.39 -9.29 -24.46
N GLY A 319 -6.08 -10.56 -24.15
CA GLY A 319 -4.80 -11.21 -24.41
C GLY A 319 -3.87 -11.29 -23.21
N THR A 320 -2.64 -11.78 -23.43
CA THR A 320 -1.57 -11.68 -22.43
C THR A 320 -1.25 -10.21 -22.15
N ALA A 321 -0.99 -9.87 -20.89
CA ALA A 321 -0.59 -8.52 -20.48
C ALA A 321 0.49 -7.98 -21.44
N ARG A 322 0.25 -6.81 -22.04
CA ARG A 322 1.21 -6.26 -23.02
C ARG A 322 2.46 -5.84 -22.29
N LYS A 323 3.66 -6.27 -22.71
CA LYS A 323 4.91 -5.65 -22.23
C LYS A 323 4.84 -4.17 -22.54
N GLY A 324 4.84 -3.35 -21.50
CA GLY A 324 4.86 -1.92 -21.60
C GLY A 324 6.10 -1.46 -22.34
N ALA A 325 5.94 -0.57 -23.33
CA ALA A 325 7.07 0.16 -23.89
C ALA A 325 7.73 0.95 -22.76
N THR A 326 8.95 0.57 -22.39
CA THR A 326 9.81 1.34 -21.50
C THR A 326 10.45 2.48 -22.29
N PRO A 327 10.64 3.67 -21.69
CA PRO A 327 11.67 4.58 -22.14
C PRO A 327 13.00 3.83 -22.14
N ILE A 328 13.86 4.15 -23.12
CA ILE A 328 15.15 3.50 -23.47
C ILE A 328 16.10 3.23 -22.26
N PHE A 329 15.83 3.77 -21.07
CA PHE A 329 16.69 3.73 -19.89
C PHE A 329 16.16 2.92 -18.68
N THR A 330 14.99 2.26 -18.78
CA THR A 330 14.46 1.42 -17.69
C THR A 330 14.33 -0.03 -18.15
N THR A 331 15.05 -0.94 -17.49
CA THR A 331 15.23 -2.36 -17.86
C THR A 331 14.12 -3.30 -17.38
N PHE A 332 13.06 -2.79 -16.75
CA PHE A 332 11.96 -3.61 -16.23
C PHE A 332 10.76 -3.59 -17.18
N GLY A 333 10.48 -4.73 -17.82
CA GLY A 333 9.30 -4.93 -18.66
C GLY A 333 8.06 -5.16 -17.81
N GLU A 334 7.29 -4.10 -17.58
CA GLU A 334 6.02 -4.12 -16.87
C GLU A 334 4.88 -4.52 -17.82
N GLY A 335 4.10 -5.57 -17.54
CA GLY A 335 2.87 -5.90 -18.29
C GLY A 335 1.86 -4.74 -18.28
N ARG A 336 0.78 -4.70 -19.07
CA ARG A 336 -0.22 -3.62 -18.96
C ARG A 336 -1.61 -4.16 -19.26
N TYR A 337 -2.60 -3.75 -18.47
CA TYR A 337 -3.99 -3.83 -18.90
C TYR A 337 -4.18 -2.87 -20.08
N ALA A 338 -4.88 -3.30 -21.12
CA ALA A 338 -5.23 -2.41 -22.23
C ALA A 338 -6.52 -1.65 -21.91
N GLY A 339 -6.62 -0.36 -22.28
CA GLY A 339 -7.84 0.43 -22.09
C GLY A 339 -7.64 1.95 -22.11
N LYS A 340 -8.70 2.69 -21.78
CA LYS A 340 -8.73 4.15 -21.68
C LYS A 340 -8.57 4.63 -20.22
N TYR A 341 -7.98 5.81 -20.03
CA TYR A 341 -7.82 6.57 -18.77
C TYR A 341 -6.81 6.01 -17.76
N VAL A 342 -7.15 4.96 -17.00
CA VAL A 342 -6.37 4.48 -15.83
C VAL A 342 -5.79 3.07 -16.03
N THR A 343 -5.92 2.53 -17.23
CA THR A 343 -5.25 1.28 -17.65
C THR A 343 -3.82 1.54 -18.19
N GLY A 344 -3.26 2.74 -17.97
CA GLY A 344 -1.95 3.16 -18.47
C GLY A 344 -0.76 2.48 -17.78
N LYS A 345 0.43 3.09 -17.98
CA LYS A 345 1.81 2.62 -17.67
C LYS A 345 2.00 1.83 -16.37
N TYR A 346 1.13 2.01 -15.38
CA TYR A 346 1.26 1.55 -14.01
C TYR A 346 0.48 0.26 -13.67
N THR A 347 -0.36 -0.26 -14.57
CA THR A 347 -1.07 -1.53 -14.30
C THR A 347 -0.18 -2.78 -14.48
N SER A 348 0.83 -3.03 -13.62
CA SER A 348 1.65 -4.26 -13.66
C SER A 348 2.58 -4.54 -12.48
N THR A 349 2.95 -5.80 -12.17
CA THR A 349 3.86 -6.68 -12.97
C THR A 349 3.25 -7.94 -13.59
N ALA A 350 1.97 -7.89 -13.98
CA ALA A 350 1.07 -9.02 -14.27
C ALA A 350 0.41 -9.54 -12.97
N TYR A 351 -0.44 -8.65 -12.42
CA TYR A 351 -1.64 -9.00 -11.64
C TYR A 351 -1.51 -9.35 -10.14
N LYS A 352 -0.48 -8.86 -9.43
CA LYS A 352 -0.50 -8.77 -7.95
C LYS A 352 -0.66 -7.35 -7.38
N SER A 353 -0.27 -6.31 -8.12
CA SER A 353 -0.22 -4.91 -7.63
C SER A 353 -1.11 -3.92 -8.40
N GLY A 354 -1.75 -4.33 -9.51
CA GLY A 354 -2.42 -3.39 -10.42
C GLY A 354 -3.65 -2.67 -9.86
N ASN A 355 -4.28 -3.21 -8.81
CA ASN A 355 -5.43 -2.56 -8.17
C ASN A 355 -5.02 -1.35 -7.32
N ALA A 356 -3.78 -1.37 -6.79
CA ALA A 356 -3.23 -0.29 -5.98
C ALA A 356 -3.23 1.04 -6.74
N GLU A 357 -2.82 0.96 -8.00
CA GLU A 357 -2.69 2.08 -8.91
C GLU A 357 -4.02 2.72 -9.28
N VAL A 358 -5.11 1.95 -9.29
CA VAL A 358 -6.45 2.48 -9.58
C VAL A 358 -6.91 3.40 -8.46
N PHE A 359 -6.63 3.03 -7.21
CA PHE A 359 -6.97 3.84 -6.05
C PHE A 359 -6.03 5.04 -5.89
N SER A 360 -4.71 4.82 -5.94
CA SER A 360 -3.73 5.90 -5.79
C SER A 360 -3.87 6.97 -6.88
N MET A 361 -4.10 6.57 -8.14
CA MET A 361 -4.39 7.52 -9.22
C MET A 361 -5.66 8.31 -8.95
N ALA A 362 -6.72 7.70 -8.42
CA ALA A 362 -7.92 8.46 -8.07
C ALA A 362 -7.64 9.51 -6.99
N MET A 363 -6.79 9.19 -6.00
CA MET A 363 -6.34 10.18 -5.00
C MET A 363 -5.49 11.28 -5.64
N GLU A 364 -4.69 10.96 -6.64
CA GLU A 364 -3.96 11.95 -7.45
C GLU A 364 -4.93 12.90 -8.15
N PHE A 365 -5.95 12.40 -8.84
CA PHE A 365 -6.96 13.24 -9.50
C PHE A 365 -7.75 14.07 -8.48
N PHE A 366 -8.13 13.51 -7.34
CA PHE A 366 -8.83 14.24 -6.28
C PHE A 366 -7.98 15.31 -5.59
N SER A 367 -6.66 15.32 -5.85
CA SER A 367 -5.75 16.35 -5.32
C SER A 367 -5.87 17.72 -5.97
N SER A 368 -6.71 17.91 -6.99
CA SER A 368 -7.05 19.23 -7.52
C SER A 368 -8.49 19.26 -8.06
N PRO A 369 -9.21 20.39 -7.98
CA PRO A 369 -10.59 20.46 -8.51
C PRO A 369 -10.67 20.17 -10.01
N ALA A 370 -9.71 20.68 -10.78
CA ALA A 370 -9.67 20.50 -12.22
C ALA A 370 -9.42 19.03 -12.60
N ASP A 371 -8.55 18.33 -11.88
CA ASP A 371 -8.27 16.92 -12.14
C ASP A 371 -9.41 16.03 -11.60
N ALA A 372 -9.97 16.34 -10.43
CA ALA A 372 -11.14 15.65 -9.90
C ALA A 372 -12.29 15.67 -10.92
N LEU A 373 -12.54 16.84 -11.52
CA LEU A 373 -13.53 16.99 -12.58
C LEU A 373 -13.20 16.13 -13.81
N LYS A 374 -11.94 16.07 -14.26
CA LYS A 374 -11.52 15.19 -15.37
C LYS A 374 -11.83 13.73 -15.07
N LEU A 375 -11.62 13.26 -13.85
CA LEU A 375 -11.94 11.88 -13.47
C LEU A 375 -13.45 11.66 -13.43
N ILE A 376 -14.21 12.54 -12.78
CA ILE A 376 -15.66 12.42 -12.61
C ILE A 376 -16.40 12.48 -13.95
N GLU A 377 -16.01 13.39 -14.85
CA GLU A 377 -16.66 13.54 -16.16
C GLU A 377 -16.09 12.57 -17.19
N GLY A 378 -14.79 12.30 -17.14
CA GLY A 378 -14.10 11.44 -18.11
C GLY A 378 -14.31 9.95 -17.85
N ASP A 379 -14.45 9.56 -16.58
CA ASP A 379 -14.62 8.18 -16.15
C ASP A 379 -15.45 8.07 -14.85
N PRO A 380 -16.76 8.36 -14.92
CA PRO A 380 -17.63 8.35 -13.73
C PRO A 380 -17.72 6.96 -13.08
N LEU A 381 -17.52 5.89 -13.85
CA LEU A 381 -17.55 4.53 -13.33
C LEU A 381 -16.37 4.26 -12.38
N HIS A 382 -15.15 4.68 -12.76
CA HIS A 382 -13.99 4.61 -11.87
C HIS A 382 -14.18 5.51 -10.65
N ALA A 383 -14.61 6.76 -10.85
CA ALA A 383 -14.88 7.68 -9.74
C ALA A 383 -15.87 7.08 -8.73
N ALA A 384 -16.97 6.49 -9.21
CA ALA A 384 -18.00 5.89 -8.36
C ALA A 384 -17.48 4.71 -7.51
N ILE A 385 -16.69 3.81 -8.10
CA ILE A 385 -16.09 2.67 -7.36
C ILE A 385 -15.22 3.19 -6.20
N ILE A 386 -14.41 4.22 -6.44
CA ILE A 386 -13.53 4.78 -5.42
C ILE A 386 -14.33 5.54 -4.35
N LEU A 387 -15.26 6.41 -4.76
CA LEU A 387 -16.10 7.21 -3.84
C LEU A 387 -16.94 6.31 -2.94
N ARG A 388 -17.52 5.24 -3.49
CA ARG A 388 -18.23 4.21 -2.73
C ARG A 388 -17.33 3.51 -1.72
N GLY A 389 -16.06 3.29 -2.06
CA GLY A 389 -15.09 2.66 -1.17
C GLY A 389 -14.62 3.54 -0.01
N ILE A 390 -14.48 4.85 -0.23
CA ILE A 390 -13.97 5.80 0.78
C ILE A 390 -15.06 6.49 1.59
N LYS A 391 -16.29 6.60 1.06
CA LYS A 391 -17.47 7.23 1.69
C LYS A 391 -18.74 6.43 1.38
N PRO A 392 -18.85 5.16 1.84
CA PRO A 392 -19.96 4.28 1.47
C PRO A 392 -21.33 4.83 1.88
N ASP A 393 -21.45 5.40 3.08
CA ASP A 393 -22.71 5.94 3.59
C ASP A 393 -23.18 7.16 2.82
N GLU A 394 -22.25 8.04 2.44
CA GLU A 394 -22.55 9.22 1.63
C GLU A 394 -22.99 8.81 0.22
N TYR A 395 -22.28 7.86 -0.39
CA TYR A 395 -22.65 7.32 -1.69
C TYR A 395 -24.06 6.72 -1.66
N LYS A 396 -24.37 5.94 -0.61
CA LYS A 396 -25.68 5.31 -0.41
C LYS A 396 -26.81 6.32 -0.21
N ALA A 397 -26.54 7.44 0.47
CA ALA A 397 -27.53 8.45 0.80
C ALA A 397 -28.01 9.30 -0.38
N VAL A 398 -27.30 9.29 -1.53
CA VAL A 398 -27.70 10.07 -2.71
C VAL A 398 -28.60 9.24 -3.63
N ASP A 399 -29.90 9.51 -3.60
CA ASP A 399 -30.93 8.77 -4.36
C ASP A 399 -30.69 8.79 -5.88
N LYS A 400 -30.17 9.89 -6.42
CA LYS A 400 -29.88 10.02 -7.86
C LYS A 400 -28.84 9.00 -8.34
N LEU A 401 -27.98 8.49 -7.46
CA LEU A 401 -26.99 7.48 -7.80
C LEU A 401 -27.61 6.08 -7.97
N ARG A 402 -28.79 5.82 -7.40
CA ARG A 402 -29.42 4.48 -7.44
C ARG A 402 -29.70 4.00 -8.87
N ALA A 403 -30.04 4.91 -9.78
CA ALA A 403 -30.24 4.58 -11.19
C ALA A 403 -28.97 4.08 -11.91
N PHE A 404 -27.79 4.36 -11.34
CA PHE A 404 -26.48 4.00 -11.87
C PHE A 404 -25.86 2.78 -11.18
N ASP A 405 -26.45 2.27 -10.09
CA ASP A 405 -25.98 1.07 -9.40
C ASP A 405 -25.92 -0.16 -10.33
N LYS A 406 -26.76 -0.19 -11.38
CA LYS A 406 -26.73 -1.22 -12.43
C LYS A 406 -25.41 -1.30 -13.20
N PHE A 407 -24.58 -0.25 -13.14
CA PHE A 407 -23.27 -0.20 -13.79
C PHE A 407 -22.13 -0.62 -12.86
N LEU A 408 -22.38 -0.70 -11.56
CA LEU A 408 -21.40 -1.11 -10.56
C LEU A 408 -21.47 -2.61 -10.31
N PRO A 409 -20.38 -3.24 -9.83
CA PRO A 409 -20.44 -4.60 -9.32
C PRO A 409 -21.44 -4.68 -8.15
N HIS A 410 -22.44 -5.56 -8.24
CA HIS A 410 -23.39 -5.87 -7.16
C HIS A 410 -22.63 -6.41 -5.93
N GLU A 411 -22.95 -6.20 -4.65
CA GLU A 411 -23.94 -5.39 -3.93
C GLU A 411 -23.28 -4.16 -3.33
#